data_AF-A0A815RKV4-F1
#
_entry.id   AF-A0A815RKV4-F1
#
_cell.length_a   1.000
_cell.length_b   1.000
_cell.length_c   1.000
_cell.angle_alpha   90.00
_cell.angle_beta   90.00
_cell.angle_gamma   90.00
#
_symmetry.space_group_name_H-M   'P 1'
#
loop_
_entity.id
_entity.type
_entity.pdbx_description
1 polymer ?
#
loop_
_entity_poly.entity_id
_entity_poly.type
_entity_poly.pdbx_seq_one_letter_code
_entity_poly.pdbx_strand_id
1 'polypeptide(L)'
;MATEFYAKFLREKTIPAINEAVGNLDEVIFQDDQESRHKMQVTMGVVYDLFEERIEADDGDAKFADVWPIENIWEIRKQKIREQTFKNFDSLVNLEWQKITLEQCEAMIDNIPKRVAKMVQLNGNQVYEH
;
A
#
# COMPACT_ATOMS: atom_id res chain seq x y z
N MET A 1 5.94 13.83 8.18
CA MET A 1 4.56 14.35 8.02
C MET A 1 3.88 14.30 9.39
N ALA A 2 3.18 15.35 9.83
CA ALA A 2 2.48 15.33 11.12
C ALA A 2 1.28 14.37 11.09
N THR A 3 0.92 13.77 12.22
CA THR A 3 -0.20 12.81 12.33
C THR A 3 -1.52 13.41 11.87
N GLU A 4 -1.78 14.67 12.22
CA GLU A 4 -2.97 15.42 11.84
C GLU A 4 -3.05 15.62 10.33
N PHE A 5 -1.89 15.78 9.67
CA PHE A 5 -1.84 15.87 8.21
C PHE A 5 -2.19 14.52 7.57
N TYR A 6 -1.71 13.41 8.12
CA TYR A 6 -2.05 12.08 7.62
C TYR A 6 -3.55 11.78 7.77
N ALA A 7 -4.12 12.03 8.96
CA ALA A 7 -5.55 11.87 9.22
C ALA A 7 -6.40 12.75 8.28
N LYS A 8 -5.99 14.01 8.08
CA LYS A 8 -6.62 14.91 7.12
C LYS A 8 -6.53 14.39 5.69
N PHE A 9 -5.36 13.90 5.28
CA PHE A 9 -5.15 13.35 3.95
C PHE A 9 -6.02 12.13 3.67
N LEU A 10 -6.11 11.20 4.63
CA LEU A 10 -7.02 10.05 4.53
C LEU A 10 -8.46 10.50 4.32
N ARG A 11 -8.95 11.40 5.18
CA ARG A 11 -10.32 11.89 5.16
C ARG A 11 -10.67 12.66 3.88
N GLU A 12 -9.78 13.54 3.41
CA GLU A 12 -10.10 14.47 2.32
C GLU A 12 -9.71 13.96 0.92
N LYS A 13 -8.85 12.94 0.84
CA LYS A 13 -8.28 12.46 -0.44
C LYS A 13 -8.38 10.96 -0.59
N THR A 14 -7.77 10.20 0.31
CA THR A 14 -7.60 8.75 0.12
C THR A 14 -8.94 8.01 0.16
N ILE A 15 -9.73 8.19 1.22
CA ILE A 15 -10.97 7.43 1.39
C ILE A 15 -12.03 7.80 0.33
N PRO A 16 -12.22 9.09 -0.02
CA PRO A 16 -13.08 9.46 -1.14
C PRO A 16 -12.67 8.77 -2.46
N ALA A 17 -11.37 8.69 -2.75
CA ALA A 17 -10.87 8.03 -3.96
C ALA A 17 -11.07 6.51 -3.93
N ILE A 18 -10.90 5.87 -2.77
CA ILE A 18 -11.20 4.44 -2.61
C ILE A 18 -12.68 4.19 -2.85
N ASN A 19 -13.57 4.94 -2.20
CA ASN A 19 -15.01 4.80 -2.35
C ASN A 19 -15.47 5.03 -3.81
N GLU A 20 -14.87 5.99 -4.51
CA GLU A 20 -15.11 6.20 -5.94
C GLU A 20 -14.69 4.99 -6.80
N ALA A 21 -13.58 4.33 -6.44
CA ALA A 21 -13.07 3.19 -7.19
C ALA A 21 -13.83 1.88 -6.92
N VAL A 22 -14.22 1.62 -5.67
CA VAL A 22 -14.81 0.33 -5.24
C VAL A 22 -16.33 0.38 -5.09
N GLY A 23 -16.92 1.57 -4.95
CA GLY A 23 -18.37 1.79 -4.83
C GLY A 23 -18.99 1.39 -3.48
N ASN A 24 -18.34 0.49 -2.73
CA ASN A 24 -18.76 0.09 -1.39
C ASN A 24 -17.55 -0.20 -0.49
N LEU A 25 -17.44 0.51 0.65
CA LEU A 25 -16.34 0.34 1.60
C LEU A 25 -16.54 -0.82 2.57
N ASP A 26 -17.76 -1.35 2.72
CA ASP A 26 -18.06 -2.41 3.70
C ASP A 26 -17.29 -3.71 3.41
N GLU A 27 -16.92 -3.96 2.15
CA GLU A 27 -16.14 -5.13 1.73
C GLU A 27 -14.63 -4.84 1.61
N VAL A 28 -14.20 -3.66 2.04
CA VAL A 28 -12.80 -3.21 1.90
C VAL A 28 -12.08 -3.33 3.22
N ILE A 29 -10.99 -4.10 3.20
CA ILE A 29 -10.07 -4.21 4.33
C ILE A 29 -8.97 -3.14 4.16
N PHE A 30 -8.83 -2.25 5.13
CA PHE A 30 -7.77 -1.24 5.13
C PHE A 30 -6.42 -1.83 5.56
N GLN A 31 -5.32 -1.47 4.88
CA GLN A 31 -3.97 -1.86 5.27
C GLN A 31 -2.98 -0.72 5.07
N ASP A 32 -2.14 -0.49 6.10
CA ASP A 32 -1.00 0.43 6.11
C ASP A 32 0.19 -0.18 6.87
N ASP A 33 1.33 0.51 6.88
CA ASP A 33 2.56 0.04 7.53
C ASP A 33 2.55 0.25 9.06
N GLN A 34 3.61 -0.22 9.73
CA GLN A 34 3.76 -0.12 11.18
C GLN A 34 4.09 1.29 11.71
N GLU A 35 4.04 2.34 10.89
CA GLU A 35 4.46 3.65 11.32
C GLU A 35 3.61 4.14 12.51
N SER A 36 4.29 4.57 13.58
CA SER A 36 3.66 4.93 14.86
C SER A 36 2.52 5.94 14.74
N ARG A 37 2.58 6.83 13.74
CA ARG A 37 1.55 7.85 13.46
C ARG A 37 0.24 7.23 12.99
N HIS A 38 0.28 6.10 12.29
CA HIS A 38 -0.91 5.41 11.81
C HIS A 38 -1.76 4.88 12.98
N LYS A 39 -1.11 4.47 14.07
CA LYS A 39 -1.76 3.93 15.28
C LYS A 39 -2.31 5.00 16.24
N MET A 40 -2.10 6.27 15.94
CA MET A 40 -2.58 7.36 16.79
C MET A 40 -4.11 7.43 16.76
N GLN A 41 -4.71 7.78 17.90
CA GLN A 41 -6.18 7.86 18.06
C GLN A 41 -6.87 8.71 16.97
N VAL A 42 -6.26 9.84 16.59
CA VAL A 42 -6.80 10.70 15.53
C VAL A 42 -6.84 10.03 14.17
N THR A 43 -5.87 9.17 13.86
CA THR A 43 -5.81 8.44 12.59
C THR A 43 -6.72 7.23 12.63
N MET A 44 -6.67 6.44 13.70
CA MET A 44 -7.54 5.29 13.89
C MET A 44 -9.01 5.68 13.90
N GLY A 45 -9.37 6.82 14.49
CA GLY A 45 -10.73 7.36 14.40
C GLY A 45 -11.18 7.56 12.95
N VAL A 46 -10.33 8.16 12.10
CA VAL A 46 -10.66 8.36 10.67
C VAL A 46 -10.81 7.03 9.91
N VAL A 47 -10.00 6.03 10.24
CA VAL A 47 -10.08 4.72 9.58
C VAL A 47 -11.33 3.97 10.01
N TYR A 48 -11.58 3.86 11.31
CA TYR A 48 -12.73 3.13 11.86
C TYR A 48 -14.07 3.86 11.68
N ASP A 49 -14.06 5.16 11.35
CA ASP A 49 -15.27 5.86 10.90
C ASP A 49 -15.82 5.29 9.58
N LEU A 50 -14.99 4.60 8.77
CA LEU A 50 -15.29 4.29 7.35
C LEU A 50 -14.97 2.87 6.89
N PHE A 51 -14.08 2.15 7.58
CA PHE A 51 -13.78 0.74 7.29
C PHE A 51 -14.17 -0.13 8.48
N GLU A 52 -14.87 -1.23 8.20
CA GLU A 52 -15.22 -2.22 9.22
C GLU A 52 -13.99 -3.05 9.64
N GLU A 53 -13.11 -3.33 8.68
CA GLU A 53 -11.93 -4.16 8.89
C GLU A 53 -10.64 -3.42 8.53
N ARG A 54 -9.62 -3.62 9.37
CA ARG A 54 -8.24 -3.19 9.13
C ARG A 54 -7.30 -4.35 9.44
N ILE A 55 -6.32 -4.57 8.57
CA ILE A 55 -5.18 -5.44 8.89
C ILE A 55 -4.36 -4.73 9.95
N GLU A 56 -4.31 -5.31 11.15
CA GLU A 56 -3.55 -4.72 12.23
C GLU A 56 -2.06 -4.77 11.92
N ALA A 57 -1.42 -3.61 12.09
CA ALA A 57 0.00 -3.45 11.80
C ALA A 57 0.87 -4.37 12.67
N ASP A 58 0.41 -4.80 13.84
CA ASP A 58 1.13 -5.70 14.74
C ASP A 58 1.25 -7.14 14.20
N ASP A 59 0.46 -7.51 13.18
CA ASP A 59 0.60 -8.78 12.44
C ASP A 59 1.71 -8.72 11.38
N GLY A 60 2.21 -7.53 11.03
CA GLY A 60 3.18 -7.30 9.98
C GLY A 60 4.56 -6.91 10.51
N ASP A 61 5.37 -7.88 10.95
CA ASP A 61 6.81 -7.66 11.22
C ASP A 61 7.46 -6.90 10.03
N ALA A 62 8.54 -6.13 10.22
CA ALA A 62 9.21 -5.37 9.14
C ALA A 62 9.60 -6.24 7.93
N LYS A 63 9.61 -7.56 8.15
CA LYS A 63 9.83 -8.63 7.19
C LYS A 63 8.67 -8.89 6.23
N PHE A 64 7.51 -8.27 6.42
CA PHE A 64 6.34 -8.37 5.52
C PHE A 64 6.37 -7.37 4.36
N ALA A 65 7.39 -6.50 4.26
CA ALA A 65 7.51 -5.55 3.17
C ALA A 65 7.45 -6.22 1.78
N ASP A 66 8.04 -7.41 1.64
CA ASP A 66 7.99 -8.20 0.41
C ASP A 66 6.66 -8.96 0.19
N VAL A 67 5.85 -9.11 1.23
CA VAL A 67 4.49 -9.68 1.19
C VAL A 67 3.48 -8.63 0.73
N TRP A 68 3.64 -7.37 1.09
CA TRP A 68 2.68 -6.33 0.74
C TRP A 68 2.73 -5.99 -0.76
N PRO A 69 1.59 -5.88 -1.46
CA PRO A 69 1.56 -5.53 -2.89
C PRO A 69 2.17 -4.17 -3.22
N ILE A 70 2.00 -3.17 -2.33
CA ILE A 70 2.37 -1.79 -2.61
C ILE A 70 3.88 -1.61 -2.84
N GLU A 71 4.72 -2.40 -2.16
CA GLU A 71 6.17 -2.37 -2.36
C GLU A 71 6.56 -2.85 -3.76
N ASN A 72 5.86 -3.85 -4.32
CA ASN A 72 6.07 -4.27 -5.70
C ASN A 72 5.71 -3.17 -6.70
N ILE A 73 4.63 -2.42 -6.43
CA ILE A 73 4.24 -1.27 -7.25
C ILE A 73 5.36 -0.22 -7.23
N TRP A 74 5.92 0.07 -6.05
CA TRP A 74 7.04 0.99 -5.93
C TRP A 74 8.29 0.52 -6.66
N GLU A 75 8.64 -0.77 -6.60
CA GLU A 75 9.79 -1.31 -7.33
C GLU A 75 9.62 -1.23 -8.84
N ILE A 76 8.45 -1.64 -9.38
CA ILE A 76 8.15 -1.52 -10.81
C ILE A 76 8.33 -0.07 -11.26
N ARG A 77 7.78 0.88 -10.50
CA ARG A 77 7.88 2.31 -10.83
C ARG A 77 9.33 2.80 -10.74
N LYS A 78 10.09 2.42 -9.70
CA LYS A 78 11.50 2.79 -9.55
C LYS A 78 12.34 2.27 -10.71
N GLN A 79 12.14 1.02 -11.12
CA GLN A 79 12.85 0.43 -12.26
C GLN A 79 12.54 1.20 -13.55
N LYS A 80 11.27 1.48 -13.84
CA LYS A 80 10.87 2.20 -15.07
C LYS A 80 11.37 3.64 -15.12
N ILE A 81 11.47 4.30 -13.95
CA ILE A 81 12.04 5.63 -13.86
C ILE A 81 13.56 5.60 -14.10
N ARG A 82 14.28 4.61 -13.54
CA ARG A 82 15.74 4.47 -13.73
C ARG A 82 16.13 4.19 -15.19
N GLU A 83 15.25 3.57 -15.95
CA GLU A 83 15.44 3.27 -17.38
C GLU A 83 15.27 4.51 -18.29
N GLN A 84 14.84 5.66 -17.75
CA GLN A 84 14.48 6.85 -18.55
C GLN A 84 15.30 8.09 -18.22
N THR A 85 15.65 8.86 -19.25
CA THR A 85 16.16 10.22 -19.09
C THR A 85 15.00 11.21 -19.11
N PHE A 86 14.85 12.01 -18.05
CA PHE A 86 13.74 12.95 -17.91
C PHE A 86 14.21 14.38 -17.71
N LYS A 87 13.43 15.33 -18.27
CA LYS A 87 13.60 16.77 -18.00
C LYS A 87 12.76 17.25 -16.81
N ASN A 88 11.65 16.56 -16.55
CA ASN A 88 10.75 16.83 -15.43
C ASN A 88 10.42 15.50 -14.73
N PHE A 89 10.87 15.38 -13.49
CA PHE A 89 10.68 14.17 -12.69
C PHE A 89 9.21 13.94 -12.33
N ASP A 90 8.47 14.98 -11.97
CA ASP A 90 7.07 14.87 -11.54
C ASP A 90 6.17 14.38 -12.68
N SER A 91 6.40 14.86 -13.91
CA SER A 91 5.67 14.38 -15.08
C SER A 91 5.94 12.90 -15.35
N LEU A 92 7.19 12.45 -15.20
CA LEU A 92 7.54 11.04 -15.37
C LEU A 92 6.89 10.19 -14.27
N VAL A 93 6.94 10.64 -13.02
CA VAL A 93 6.28 9.98 -11.89
C VAL A 93 4.80 9.75 -12.16
N ASN A 94 4.08 10.78 -12.60
CA ASN A 94 2.66 10.69 -12.90
C ASN A 94 2.38 9.78 -14.10
N LEU A 95 3.22 9.86 -15.14
CA LEU A 95 3.09 9.01 -16.33
C LEU A 95 3.28 7.52 -15.99
N GLU A 96 4.31 7.18 -15.21
CA GLU A 96 4.54 5.79 -14.80
C GLU A 96 3.44 5.28 -13.85
N TRP A 97 2.88 6.14 -13.00
CA TRP A 97 1.73 5.79 -12.17
C TRP A 97 0.50 5.42 -13.01
N GLN A 98 0.20 6.21 -14.05
CA GLN A 98 -0.94 5.97 -14.94
C GLN A 98 -0.82 4.70 -15.80
N LYS A 99 0.39 4.13 -15.92
CA LYS A 99 0.60 2.87 -16.66
C LYS A 99 0.26 1.63 -15.84
N ILE A 100 0.11 1.75 -14.53
CA ILE A 100 -0.25 0.62 -13.67
C ILE A 100 -1.70 0.26 -13.94
N THR A 101 -1.93 -0.97 -14.39
CA THR A 101 -3.28 -1.47 -14.72
C THR A 101 -3.93 -2.14 -13.52
N LEU A 102 -5.27 -2.22 -13.55
CA LEU A 102 -6.03 -2.98 -12.54
C LEU A 102 -5.59 -4.46 -12.52
N GLU A 103 -5.40 -5.08 -13.68
CA GLU A 103 -4.93 -6.47 -13.81
C GLU A 103 -3.58 -6.69 -13.10
N GLN A 104 -2.66 -5.72 -13.18
CA GLN A 104 -1.39 -5.80 -12.46
C GLN A 104 -1.60 -5.75 -10.95
N CYS A 105 -2.50 -4.89 -10.46
CA CYS A 105 -2.84 -4.81 -9.05
C CYS A 105 -3.48 -6.11 -8.55
N GLU A 106 -4.47 -6.65 -9.28
CA GLU A 106 -5.13 -7.92 -8.98
C GLU A 106 -4.12 -9.07 -8.91
N ALA A 107 -3.24 -9.19 -9.91
CA ALA A 107 -2.21 -10.22 -9.92
C ALA A 107 -1.25 -10.14 -8.71
N MET A 108 -0.98 -8.93 -8.18
CA MET A 108 -0.18 -8.78 -6.98
C MET A 108 -0.93 -9.21 -5.72
N ILE A 109 -2.22 -8.89 -5.63
CA ILE A 109 -3.10 -9.32 -4.53
C ILE A 109 -3.21 -10.85 -4.52
N ASP A 110 -3.48 -11.46 -5.68
CA ASP A 110 -3.58 -12.92 -5.85
C ASP A 110 -2.30 -13.67 -5.48
N ASN A 111 -1.15 -12.98 -5.51
CA ASN A 111 0.14 -13.54 -5.15
C ASN A 111 0.46 -13.43 -3.65
N ILE A 112 -0.33 -12.70 -2.84
CA ILE A 112 -0.12 -12.59 -1.39
C ILE A 112 -0.03 -13.98 -0.73
N PRO A 113 -0.97 -14.93 -0.95
CA PRO A 113 -0.91 -16.23 -0.29
C PRO A 113 0.37 -17.03 -0.61
N LYS A 114 0.86 -16.93 -1.85
CA LYS A 114 2.11 -17.58 -2.26
C LYS A 114 3.33 -16.95 -1.59
N ARG A 115 3.36 -15.62 -1.46
CA ARG A 115 4.42 -14.89 -0.76
C ARG A 115 4.44 -15.22 0.73
N VAL A 116 3.28 -15.25 1.38
CA VAL A 116 3.15 -15.70 2.78
C VAL A 116 3.65 -17.14 2.95
N ALA A 117 3.24 -18.06 2.07
CA ALA A 117 3.70 -19.46 2.11
C ALA A 117 5.23 -19.56 1.95
N LYS A 118 5.83 -18.74 1.08
CA LYS A 118 7.28 -18.69 0.90
C LYS A 118 7.99 -18.13 2.13
N MET A 119 7.48 -17.07 2.74
CA MET A 119 8.02 -16.52 3.99
C MET A 119 7.99 -17.56 5.12
N VAL A 120 6.91 -18.34 5.24
CA VAL A 120 6.83 -19.46 6.19
C VAL A 120 7.92 -20.51 5.92
N GLN A 121 8.14 -20.89 4.66
CA GLN A 121 9.23 -21.82 4.29
C GLN A 121 10.62 -21.28 4.64
N LEU A 122 10.77 -19.95 4.62
CA LEU A 122 12.01 -19.26 4.95
C LEU A 122 12.13 -18.95 6.45
N ASN A 123 11.27 -19.51 7.31
CA ASN A 123 11.21 -19.26 8.75
C ASN A 123 11.08 -17.76 9.08
N GLY A 124 10.25 -17.05 8.33
CA GLY A 124 10.01 -15.62 8.51
C GLY A 124 11.09 -14.72 7.91
N ASN A 125 12.04 -15.24 7.13
CA ASN A 125 12.98 -14.41 6.38
C ASN A 125 12.36 -13.88 5.07
N GLN A 126 13.01 -12.85 4.51
CA GLN A 126 12.55 -12.17 3.30
C GLN A 126 12.42 -13.12 2.11
N VAL A 127 11.31 -12.99 1.39
CA VAL A 127 10.94 -13.69 0.15
C VAL A 127 11.79 -13.22 -1.03
N TYR A 128 12.15 -11.95 -1.08
CA TYR A 128 13.02 -11.37 -2.11
C TYR A 128 14.26 -10.74 -1.46
N GLU A 129 15.45 -11.10 -1.96
CA GLU A 129 16.68 -10.33 -1.70
C GLU A 129 16.73 -9.19 -2.74
N HIS A 130 16.70 -7.93 -2.27
CA HIS A 130 16.81 -6.74 -3.11
C HIS A 130 18.26 -6.42 -3.49
#